data_AF-A0A0M1P771-F1
#
_entry.id   AF-A0A0M1P771-F1
#
_cell.length_a   1.000
_cell.length_b   1.000
_cell.length_c   1.000
_cell.angle_alpha   90.00
_cell.angle_beta   90.00
_cell.angle_gamma   90.00
#
_symmetry.space_group_name_H-M   'P 1'
#
loop_
_entity.id
_entity.type
_entity.pdbx_description
1 polymer ?
#
loop_
_entity_poly.entity_id
_entity_poly.type
_entity_poly.pdbx_seq_one_letter_code
_entity_poly.pdbx_strand_id
1 'polypeptide(L)'
;MFLDLFNRLSITLPTVLVEELETHNKKQKDQIYFLRLLEFDEIIELADFMSEIKVYQDIIPLWTDDNSNYIGLHIQGACKYRISYINHEETDLSPGFRSISSFITKLEQHPNFDWDELKKDYPSEKENSSTEIDEDLSCIEELNNLISSNQLINDDIRCQYIFSIMALTPKRYLDSLMKYLDDEDMYVQERACEIIGFHRYIPAIEKLKDVSINGMHNGKLAAKRALARIRKN
;
A
#
# COMPACT_ATOMS: atom_id res chain seq x y z
N MET A 1 -7.03 -11.86 -23.45
CA MET A 1 -7.88 -12.19 -22.30
C MET A 1 -8.01 -10.96 -21.41
N PHE A 2 -6.97 -10.54 -20.67
CA PHE A 2 -6.98 -9.36 -19.81
C PHE A 2 -7.25 -8.06 -20.56
N LEU A 3 -6.81 -7.96 -21.83
CA LEU A 3 -7.18 -6.82 -22.67
C LEU A 3 -8.70 -6.68 -22.85
N ASP A 4 -9.42 -7.79 -23.02
CA ASP A 4 -10.89 -7.77 -23.14
C ASP A 4 -11.55 -7.40 -21.81
N LEU A 5 -11.05 -7.97 -20.71
CA LEU A 5 -11.50 -7.65 -19.34
C LEU A 5 -11.39 -6.14 -19.06
N PHE A 6 -10.21 -5.54 -19.25
CA PHE A 6 -10.02 -4.12 -18.99
C PHE A 6 -10.84 -3.24 -19.95
N ASN A 7 -11.01 -3.65 -21.22
CA ASN A 7 -11.90 -2.95 -22.14
C ASN A 7 -13.37 -2.95 -21.67
N ARG A 8 -13.87 -4.08 -21.15
CA ARG A 8 -15.24 -4.17 -20.60
C ARG A 8 -15.44 -3.27 -19.39
N LEU A 9 -14.41 -3.21 -18.53
CA LEU A 9 -14.41 -2.33 -17.36
C LEU A 9 -14.08 -0.86 -17.73
N SER A 10 -13.90 -0.53 -19.01
CA SER A 10 -13.51 0.81 -19.48
C SER A 10 -12.19 1.33 -18.88
N ILE A 11 -11.26 0.41 -18.60
CA ILE A 11 -9.95 0.69 -18.01
C ILE A 11 -8.87 0.56 -19.08
N THR A 12 -7.98 1.55 -19.12
CA THR A 12 -6.82 1.54 -20.04
C THR A 12 -5.53 1.33 -19.26
N LEU A 13 -4.88 0.18 -19.51
CA LEU A 13 -3.56 -0.14 -18.99
C LEU A 13 -2.50 -0.12 -20.09
N PRO A 14 -1.23 0.21 -19.77
CA PRO A 14 -0.12 0.01 -20.68
C PRO A 14 -0.06 -1.44 -21.17
N THR A 15 0.18 -1.64 -22.47
CA THR A 15 0.22 -2.97 -23.09
C THR A 15 1.17 -3.93 -22.38
N VAL A 16 2.33 -3.42 -21.94
CA VAL A 16 3.34 -4.20 -21.20
C VAL A 16 2.74 -4.82 -19.93
N LEU A 17 1.94 -4.08 -19.16
CA LEU A 17 1.32 -4.59 -17.94
C LEU A 17 0.28 -5.69 -18.24
N VAL A 18 -0.47 -5.53 -19.33
CA VAL A 18 -1.44 -6.53 -19.78
C VAL A 18 -0.72 -7.81 -20.22
N GLU A 19 0.38 -7.69 -20.96
CA GLU A 19 1.20 -8.83 -21.39
C GLU A 19 1.83 -9.59 -20.22
N GLU A 20 2.25 -8.87 -19.17
CA GLU A 20 2.75 -9.48 -17.93
C GLU A 20 1.67 -10.30 -17.21
N LEU A 21 0.47 -9.74 -17.05
CA LEU A 21 -0.67 -10.45 -16.47
C LEU A 21 -1.04 -11.70 -17.28
N GLU A 22 -1.06 -11.60 -18.60
CA GLU A 22 -1.33 -12.74 -19.49
C GLU A 22 -0.28 -13.84 -19.39
N THR A 23 0.99 -13.45 -19.25
CA THR A 23 2.10 -14.39 -19.08
C THR A 23 2.01 -15.10 -17.73
N HIS A 24 1.72 -14.37 -16.67
CA HIS A 24 1.57 -14.93 -15.34
C HIS A 24 0.35 -15.84 -15.23
N ASN A 25 -0.78 -15.45 -15.81
CA ASN A 25 -1.99 -16.27 -15.88
C ASN A 25 -1.74 -17.62 -16.57
N LYS A 26 -0.92 -17.66 -17.63
CA LYS A 26 -0.54 -18.94 -18.24
C LYS A 26 0.25 -19.82 -17.27
N LYS A 27 1.18 -19.25 -16.49
CA LYS A 27 1.95 -20.00 -15.49
C LYS A 27 1.09 -20.54 -14.36
N GLN A 28 0.07 -19.79 -13.92
CA GLN A 28 -0.86 -20.26 -12.87
C GLN A 28 -1.71 -21.47 -13.31
N LYS A 29 -1.83 -21.73 -14.62
CA LYS A 29 -2.49 -22.96 -15.12
C LYS A 29 -1.66 -24.22 -14.88
N ASP A 30 -0.35 -24.08 -14.82
CA ASP A 30 0.60 -25.19 -14.68
C ASP A 30 1.13 -25.35 -13.24
N GLN A 31 0.89 -24.36 -12.38
CA GLN A 31 1.40 -24.31 -11.02
C GLN A 31 0.40 -23.63 -10.09
N ILE A 32 0.19 -24.21 -8.91
CA ILE A 32 -0.67 -23.63 -7.88
C ILE A 32 0.07 -22.49 -7.17
N TYR A 33 -0.65 -21.40 -6.93
CA TYR A 33 -0.23 -20.26 -6.15
C TYR A 33 -1.18 -20.08 -4.96
N PHE A 34 -0.65 -19.72 -3.80
CA PHE A 34 -1.47 -19.35 -2.64
C PHE A 34 -2.31 -18.12 -2.96
N LEU A 35 -1.68 -17.11 -3.57
CA LEU A 35 -2.35 -15.93 -4.12
C LEU A 35 -2.65 -16.17 -5.61
N ARG A 36 -3.83 -16.72 -5.89
CA ARG A 36 -4.25 -16.99 -7.27
C ARG A 36 -4.83 -15.75 -7.93
N LEU A 37 -4.72 -15.65 -9.25
CA LEU A 37 -5.50 -14.69 -10.01
C LEU A 37 -6.99 -15.03 -9.88
N LEU A 38 -7.81 -13.98 -9.78
CA LEU A 38 -9.25 -14.09 -9.88
C LEU A 38 -9.65 -14.43 -11.31
N GLU A 39 -10.70 -15.24 -11.45
CA GLU A 39 -11.36 -15.47 -12.72
C GLU A 39 -12.07 -14.20 -13.19
N PHE A 40 -12.34 -14.10 -14.48
CA PHE A 40 -12.80 -12.83 -15.07
C PHE A 40 -14.16 -12.39 -14.55
N ASP A 41 -15.08 -13.33 -14.37
CA ASP A 41 -16.39 -13.04 -13.82
C ASP A 41 -16.26 -12.61 -12.34
N GLU A 42 -15.34 -13.21 -11.58
CA GLU A 42 -15.03 -12.77 -10.20
C GLU A 42 -14.49 -11.32 -10.19
N ILE A 43 -13.58 -10.97 -11.11
CA ILE A 43 -13.03 -9.62 -11.19
C ILE A 43 -14.14 -8.60 -11.51
N ILE A 44 -15.03 -8.90 -12.45
CA ILE A 44 -16.12 -7.98 -12.83
C ILE A 44 -17.07 -7.76 -11.65
N GLU A 45 -17.53 -8.85 -11.02
CA GLU A 45 -18.46 -8.76 -9.88
C GLU A 45 -17.84 -8.00 -8.71
N LEU A 46 -16.57 -8.26 -8.39
CA LEU A 46 -15.89 -7.58 -7.29
C LEU A 46 -15.57 -6.13 -7.63
N ALA A 47 -15.19 -5.81 -8.87
CA ALA A 47 -14.94 -4.43 -9.30
C ALA A 47 -16.22 -3.59 -9.23
N ASP A 48 -17.35 -4.13 -9.67
CA ASP A 48 -18.65 -3.46 -9.57
C ASP A 48 -19.00 -3.18 -8.11
N PHE A 49 -18.89 -4.19 -7.23
CA PHE A 49 -19.13 -4.02 -5.79
C PHE A 49 -18.19 -2.99 -5.15
N MET A 50 -16.88 -3.08 -5.42
CA MET A 50 -15.88 -2.17 -4.85
C MET A 50 -16.05 -0.73 -5.33
N SER A 51 -16.57 -0.52 -6.54
CA SER A 51 -16.80 0.82 -7.09
C SER A 51 -17.83 1.63 -6.30
N GLU A 52 -18.73 0.95 -5.57
CA GLU A 52 -19.72 1.60 -4.69
C GLU A 52 -19.09 2.12 -3.38
N ILE A 53 -17.91 1.63 -3.03
CA ILE A 53 -17.18 1.99 -1.81
C ILE A 53 -16.06 2.97 -2.18
N LYS A 54 -16.23 4.24 -1.77
CA LYS A 54 -15.32 5.34 -2.16
C LYS A 54 -13.83 5.05 -1.95
N VAL A 55 -13.47 4.31 -0.90
CA VAL A 55 -12.07 4.01 -0.58
C VAL A 55 -11.42 3.02 -1.57
N TYR A 56 -12.22 2.22 -2.27
CA TYR A 56 -11.77 1.23 -3.26
C TYR A 56 -12.01 1.66 -4.71
N GLN A 57 -12.63 2.82 -4.94
CA GLN A 57 -13.09 3.26 -6.28
C GLN A 57 -11.96 3.32 -7.33
N ASP A 58 -10.70 3.44 -6.90
CA ASP A 58 -9.53 3.55 -7.77
C ASP A 58 -8.78 2.22 -7.95
N ILE A 59 -9.31 1.12 -7.42
CA ILE A 59 -8.63 -0.16 -7.28
C ILE A 59 -9.43 -1.27 -7.96
N ILE A 60 -8.76 -2.12 -8.74
CA ILE A 60 -9.32 -3.38 -9.25
C ILE A 60 -8.69 -4.54 -8.48
N PRO A 61 -9.48 -5.43 -7.86
CA PRO A 61 -8.97 -6.67 -7.27
C PRO A 61 -8.57 -7.65 -8.38
N LEU A 62 -7.37 -8.20 -8.31
CA LEU A 62 -6.83 -9.10 -9.33
C LEU A 62 -6.39 -10.46 -8.77
N TRP A 63 -5.98 -10.55 -7.51
CA TRP A 63 -5.66 -11.81 -6.85
C TRP A 63 -6.44 -11.99 -5.56
N THR A 64 -6.55 -13.24 -5.10
CA THR A 64 -7.18 -13.63 -3.84
C THR A 64 -6.44 -14.81 -3.19
N ASP A 65 -6.58 -14.94 -1.88
CA ASP A 65 -6.18 -16.12 -1.09
C ASP A 65 -7.35 -17.09 -0.84
N ASP A 66 -8.50 -16.88 -1.50
CA ASP A 66 -9.76 -17.61 -1.30
C ASP A 66 -10.36 -17.51 0.11
N ASN A 67 -9.89 -16.56 0.93
CA ASN A 67 -10.36 -16.31 2.30
C ASN A 67 -10.85 -14.87 2.48
N SER A 68 -11.52 -14.33 1.45
CA SER A 68 -12.04 -12.95 1.40
C SER A 68 -11.00 -11.85 1.48
N ASN A 69 -9.73 -12.15 1.20
CA ASN A 69 -8.71 -11.14 1.00
C ASN A 69 -8.35 -11.01 -0.47
N TYR A 70 -8.01 -9.79 -0.87
CA TYR A 70 -7.70 -9.48 -2.26
C TYR A 70 -6.42 -8.67 -2.39
N ILE A 71 -5.82 -8.73 -3.57
CA ILE A 71 -4.69 -7.88 -3.94
C ILE A 71 -5.14 -7.03 -5.11
N GLY A 72 -5.09 -5.72 -4.89
CA GLY A 72 -5.66 -4.71 -5.77
C GLY A 72 -4.59 -3.94 -6.55
N LEU A 73 -4.88 -3.73 -7.83
CA LEU A 73 -4.16 -2.80 -8.69
C LEU A 73 -4.82 -1.42 -8.63
N HIS A 74 -4.04 -0.40 -8.27
CA HIS A 74 -4.48 0.99 -8.42
C HIS A 74 -4.51 1.36 -9.90
N ILE A 75 -5.69 1.63 -10.45
CA ILE A 75 -5.88 1.92 -11.88
C ILE A 75 -5.97 3.41 -12.19
N GLN A 76 -6.20 4.22 -11.16
CA GLN A 76 -6.27 5.68 -11.24
C GLN A 76 -5.82 6.31 -9.91
N GLY A 77 -5.90 7.64 -9.81
CA GLY A 77 -5.42 8.39 -8.63
C GLY A 77 -3.90 8.45 -8.52
N ALA A 78 -3.42 9.05 -7.42
CA ALA A 78 -1.99 9.29 -7.20
C ALA A 78 -1.16 8.00 -7.18
N CYS A 79 -1.72 6.93 -6.60
CA CYS A 79 -1.06 5.64 -6.45
C CYS A 79 -1.11 4.75 -7.70
N LYS A 80 -1.53 5.28 -8.86
CA LYS A 80 -1.70 4.52 -10.11
C LYS A 80 -0.55 3.55 -10.39
N TYR A 81 -0.91 2.34 -10.79
CA TYR A 81 -0.07 1.17 -11.09
C TYR A 81 0.62 0.48 -9.91
N ARG A 82 0.43 0.96 -8.68
CA ARG A 82 0.90 0.28 -7.47
C ARG A 82 -0.07 -0.82 -7.03
N ILE A 83 0.42 -1.71 -6.17
CA ILE A 83 -0.33 -2.86 -5.67
C ILE A 83 -0.51 -2.74 -4.16
N SER A 84 -1.74 -2.90 -3.70
CA SER A 84 -2.11 -2.91 -2.28
C SER A 84 -2.86 -4.17 -1.91
N TYR A 85 -2.91 -4.46 -0.61
CA TYR A 85 -3.71 -5.54 -0.06
C TYR A 85 -5.05 -5.00 0.43
N ILE A 86 -6.10 -5.78 0.20
CA ILE A 86 -7.46 -5.47 0.61
C ILE A 86 -7.86 -6.59 1.57
N ASN A 87 -7.72 -6.28 2.86
CA ASN A 87 -8.10 -7.16 3.96
C ASN A 87 -9.55 -6.85 4.37
N HIS A 88 -10.35 -7.90 4.59
CA HIS A 88 -11.74 -7.78 5.01
C HIS A 88 -11.91 -7.39 6.50
N GLU A 89 -10.87 -7.56 7.32
CA GLU A 89 -10.89 -7.21 8.75
C GLU A 89 -10.45 -5.77 9.04
N GLU A 90 -9.40 -5.29 8.37
CA GLU A 90 -8.81 -3.97 8.58
C GLU A 90 -8.37 -3.33 7.26
N THR A 91 -8.76 -2.08 7.02
CA THR A 91 -8.42 -1.37 5.77
C THR A 91 -7.10 -0.62 5.90
N ASP A 92 -6.01 -1.21 5.38
CA ASP A 92 -4.75 -0.52 5.06
C ASP A 92 -4.45 -0.71 3.57
N LEU A 93 -4.78 0.30 2.78
CA LEU A 93 -4.56 0.32 1.33
C LEU A 93 -3.21 0.91 0.93
N SER A 94 -2.28 1.08 1.88
CA SER A 94 -0.93 1.54 1.53
C SER A 94 -0.29 0.59 0.52
N PRO A 95 0.40 1.12 -0.51
CA PRO A 95 1.09 0.28 -1.48
C PRO A 95 2.09 -0.66 -0.80
N GLY A 96 2.05 -1.95 -1.15
CA GLY A 96 3.09 -2.92 -0.79
C GLY A 96 4.09 -3.12 -1.93
N PHE A 97 3.65 -3.06 -3.19
CA PHE A 97 4.52 -3.18 -4.36
C PHE A 97 4.39 -1.98 -5.29
N ARG A 98 5.51 -1.63 -5.93
CA ARG A 98 5.60 -0.50 -6.86
C ARG A 98 4.93 -0.77 -8.21
N SER A 99 4.82 -2.04 -8.58
CA SER A 99 4.24 -2.44 -9.86
C SER A 99 3.74 -3.88 -9.85
N ILE A 100 2.90 -4.21 -10.82
CA ILE A 100 2.52 -5.58 -11.18
C ILE A 100 3.76 -6.45 -11.37
N SER A 101 4.76 -5.95 -12.11
CA SER A 101 5.98 -6.71 -12.42
C SER A 101 6.75 -7.10 -11.16
N SER A 102 6.89 -6.18 -10.19
CA SER A 102 7.57 -6.46 -8.93
C SER A 102 6.80 -7.51 -8.12
N PHE A 103 5.48 -7.33 -8.00
CA PHE A 103 4.61 -8.27 -7.28
C PHE A 103 4.65 -9.69 -7.89
N ILE A 104 4.40 -9.81 -9.20
CA ILE A 104 4.43 -11.09 -9.93
C ILE A 104 5.80 -11.76 -9.78
N THR A 105 6.90 -10.99 -9.87
CA THR A 105 8.25 -11.54 -9.71
C THR A 105 8.42 -12.20 -8.34
N LYS A 106 7.90 -11.59 -7.26
CA LYS A 106 7.96 -12.18 -5.91
C LYS A 106 7.06 -13.39 -5.76
N LEU A 107 5.85 -13.31 -6.30
CA LEU A 107 4.89 -14.40 -6.27
C LEU A 107 5.41 -15.63 -7.01
N GLU A 108 6.02 -15.46 -8.19
CA GLU A 108 6.62 -16.55 -8.96
C GLU A 108 7.87 -17.16 -8.30
N GLN A 109 8.63 -16.37 -7.54
CA GLN A 109 9.74 -16.87 -6.73
C GLN A 109 9.27 -17.69 -5.52
N HIS A 110 8.11 -17.33 -4.97
CA HIS A 110 7.56 -17.89 -3.72
C HIS A 110 6.06 -18.16 -3.86
N PRO A 111 5.66 -19.18 -4.64
CA PRO A 111 4.24 -19.40 -4.98
C PRO A 111 3.36 -19.77 -3.80
N ASN A 112 3.94 -20.27 -2.71
CA ASN A 112 3.22 -20.71 -1.52
C ASN A 112 3.12 -19.63 -0.45
N PHE A 113 3.67 -18.43 -0.68
CA PHE A 113 3.67 -17.35 0.31
C PHE A 113 2.36 -16.57 0.23
N ASP A 114 1.84 -16.20 1.39
CA ASP A 114 0.75 -15.23 1.51
C ASP A 114 1.24 -13.79 1.36
N TRP A 115 0.32 -12.82 1.48
CA TRP A 115 0.68 -11.41 1.38
C TRP A 115 1.75 -11.01 2.39
N ASP A 116 1.65 -11.45 3.65
CA ASP A 116 2.50 -11.05 4.77
C ASP A 116 3.91 -11.65 4.69
N GLU A 117 4.04 -12.86 4.14
CA GLU A 117 5.32 -13.54 3.91
C GLU A 117 6.12 -12.94 2.75
N LEU A 118 5.45 -12.37 1.74
CA LEU A 118 6.15 -11.77 0.60
C LEU A 118 6.98 -10.54 1.03
N LYS A 119 8.19 -10.43 0.47
CA LYS A 119 9.01 -9.22 0.64
C LYS A 119 8.49 -8.10 -0.27
N LYS A 120 7.91 -7.08 0.35
CA LYS A 120 7.36 -5.86 -0.26
C LYS A 120 8.44 -4.88 -0.74
N ASP A 121 8.05 -3.98 -1.63
CA ASP A 121 8.85 -2.84 -2.06
C ASP A 121 8.73 -1.66 -1.07
N TYR A 122 7.58 -1.55 -0.39
CA TYR A 122 7.29 -0.52 0.58
C TYR A 122 6.93 -1.10 1.96
N PRO A 123 7.22 -0.37 3.06
CA PRO A 123 8.17 0.74 3.11
C PRO A 123 9.57 0.26 2.74
N SER A 124 10.34 1.07 1.99
CA SER A 124 11.63 0.59 1.47
C SER A 124 12.70 0.51 2.56
N GLU A 125 13.30 -0.66 2.75
CA GLU A 125 14.40 -0.85 3.70
C GLU A 125 15.67 -0.05 3.32
N LYS A 126 15.85 0.19 2.01
CA LYS A 126 17.06 0.77 1.41
C LYS A 126 16.71 2.00 0.60
N GLU A 127 17.72 2.76 0.23
CA GLU A 127 17.50 3.85 -0.71
C GLU A 127 17.26 3.27 -2.11
N ASN A 128 16.14 3.64 -2.72
CA ASN A 128 15.78 3.26 -4.10
C ASN A 128 16.59 4.10 -5.11
N SER A 129 16.45 3.79 -6.40
CA SER A 129 17.07 4.61 -7.46
C SER A 129 16.47 6.01 -7.51
N SER A 130 17.17 6.97 -8.11
CA SER A 130 16.68 8.35 -8.22
C SER A 130 15.33 8.43 -8.94
N THR A 131 15.16 7.67 -10.02
CA THR A 131 13.89 7.63 -10.78
C THR A 131 12.74 7.12 -9.92
N GLU A 132 12.94 6.03 -9.19
CA GLU A 132 11.91 5.49 -8.30
C GLU A 132 11.54 6.47 -7.17
N ILE A 133 12.55 7.19 -6.64
CA ILE A 133 12.31 8.20 -5.62
C ILE A 133 11.52 9.38 -6.19
N ASP A 134 11.84 9.84 -7.40
CA ASP A 134 11.10 10.94 -8.04
C ASP A 134 9.63 10.54 -8.30
N GLU A 135 9.38 9.29 -8.71
CA GLU A 135 8.02 8.73 -8.85
C GLU A 135 7.27 8.66 -7.51
N ASP A 136 7.94 8.25 -6.44
CA ASP A 136 7.37 8.16 -5.09
C ASP A 136 7.06 9.55 -4.54
N LEU A 137 7.97 10.52 -4.72
CA LEU A 137 7.76 11.91 -4.31
C LEU A 137 6.64 12.59 -5.10
N SER A 138 6.54 12.34 -6.41
CA SER A 138 5.43 12.86 -7.22
C SER A 138 4.08 12.32 -6.73
N CYS A 139 4.01 11.04 -6.38
CA CYS A 139 2.81 10.44 -5.80
C CYS A 139 2.47 11.07 -4.44
N ILE A 140 3.47 11.26 -3.58
CA ILE A 140 3.31 11.90 -2.27
C ILE A 140 2.82 13.34 -2.40
N GLU A 141 3.33 14.10 -3.38
CA GLU A 141 2.89 15.47 -3.63
C GLU A 141 1.41 15.53 -4.02
N GLU A 142 0.97 14.66 -4.93
CA GLU A 142 -0.44 14.57 -5.33
C GLU A 142 -1.35 14.18 -4.15
N LEU A 143 -0.95 13.21 -3.33
CA LEU A 143 -1.70 12.84 -2.12
C LEU A 143 -1.80 13.99 -1.12
N ASN A 144 -0.71 14.72 -0.86
CA ASN A 144 -0.75 15.90 0.00
C ASN A 144 -1.67 16.99 -0.57
N ASN A 145 -1.69 17.18 -1.89
CA ASN A 145 -2.59 18.11 -2.56
C ASN A 145 -4.05 17.69 -2.41
N LEU A 146 -4.37 16.40 -2.54
CA LEU A 146 -5.73 15.87 -2.33
C LEU A 146 -6.21 16.10 -0.89
N ILE A 147 -5.36 15.86 0.11
CA ILE A 147 -5.68 16.14 1.52
C ILE A 147 -5.88 17.64 1.75
N SER A 148 -5.00 18.48 1.21
CA SER A 148 -5.00 19.93 1.51
C SER A 148 -6.10 20.70 0.78
N SER A 149 -6.50 20.26 -0.41
CA SER A 149 -7.49 20.94 -1.25
C SER A 149 -8.94 20.57 -0.91
N ASN A 150 -9.17 19.47 -0.17
CA ASN A 150 -10.49 18.99 0.16
C ASN A 150 -10.78 19.08 1.66
N GLN A 151 -11.39 20.19 2.09
CA GLN A 151 -11.76 20.41 3.49
C GLN A 151 -12.85 19.46 4.01
N LEU A 152 -13.55 18.76 3.14
CA LEU A 152 -14.62 17.82 3.47
C LEU A 152 -14.23 16.38 3.10
N ILE A 153 -12.92 16.10 3.01
CA ILE A 153 -12.43 14.75 2.82
C ILE A 153 -12.94 13.87 3.96
N ASN A 154 -13.45 12.69 3.60
CA ASN A 154 -13.85 11.70 4.59
C ASN A 154 -12.60 11.19 5.34
N ASP A 155 -12.73 10.98 6.65
CA ASP A 155 -11.61 10.61 7.52
C ASP A 155 -10.95 9.29 7.10
N ASP A 156 -11.72 8.30 6.66
CA ASP A 156 -11.18 7.02 6.18
C ASP A 156 -10.30 7.23 4.95
N ILE A 157 -10.78 8.01 3.96
CA ILE A 157 -10.01 8.35 2.75
C ILE A 157 -8.74 9.15 3.11
N ARG A 158 -8.86 10.14 4.02
CA ARG A 158 -7.70 10.91 4.50
C ARG A 158 -6.67 9.98 5.14
N CYS A 159 -7.11 9.05 5.97
CA CYS A 159 -6.27 8.06 6.63
C CYS A 159 -5.53 7.18 5.60
N GLN A 160 -6.23 6.66 4.58
CA GLN A 160 -5.60 5.85 3.52
C GLN A 160 -4.57 6.63 2.69
N TYR A 161 -4.82 7.90 2.40
CA TYR A 161 -3.83 8.76 1.73
C TYR A 161 -2.60 8.98 2.59
N ILE A 162 -2.76 9.17 3.89
CA ILE A 162 -1.64 9.33 4.81
C ILE A 162 -0.85 8.02 4.97
N PHE A 163 -1.52 6.88 5.05
CA PHE A 163 -0.87 5.57 5.07
C PHE A 163 -0.03 5.35 3.81
N SER A 164 -0.57 5.72 2.65
CA SER A 164 0.16 5.68 1.38
C SER A 164 1.38 6.61 1.40
N ILE A 165 1.23 7.85 1.87
CA ILE A 165 2.37 8.79 2.04
C ILE A 165 3.46 8.16 2.91
N MET A 166 3.09 7.57 4.05
CA MET A 166 4.05 6.95 4.97
C MET A 166 4.79 5.76 4.36
N ALA A 167 4.08 4.88 3.65
CA ALA A 167 4.69 3.73 2.98
C ALA A 167 5.63 4.13 1.85
N LEU A 168 5.26 5.16 1.08
CA LEU A 168 6.04 5.64 -0.07
C LEU A 168 7.23 6.51 0.32
N THR A 169 7.23 7.12 1.52
CA THR A 169 8.26 8.09 1.89
C THR A 169 9.66 7.45 1.91
N PRO A 170 10.59 7.90 1.06
CA PRO A 170 11.93 7.35 1.04
C PRO A 170 12.67 7.66 2.34
N LYS A 171 13.63 6.80 2.69
CA LYS A 171 14.35 6.89 3.97
C LYS A 171 14.99 8.26 4.23
N ARG A 172 15.51 8.93 3.20
CA ARG A 172 16.12 10.27 3.35
C ARG A 172 15.13 11.41 3.61
N TYR A 173 13.82 11.18 3.48
CA TYR A 173 12.75 12.17 3.67
C TYR A 173 11.87 11.89 4.89
N LEU A 174 12.29 11.02 5.82
CA LEU A 174 11.52 10.65 7.01
C LEU A 174 11.18 11.81 7.94
N ASP A 175 11.96 12.90 7.92
CA ASP A 175 11.62 14.15 8.61
C ASP A 175 10.21 14.65 8.27
N SER A 176 9.77 14.45 7.03
CA SER A 176 8.45 14.89 6.57
C SER A 176 7.29 14.17 7.27
N LEU A 177 7.53 12.99 7.83
CA LEU A 177 6.52 12.19 8.53
C LEU A 177 6.36 12.59 10.00
N MET A 178 7.25 13.42 10.54
CA MET A 178 7.23 13.82 11.95
C MET A 178 5.89 14.47 12.35
N LYS A 179 5.25 15.18 11.43
CA LYS A 179 3.94 15.82 11.64
C LYS A 179 2.84 14.81 12.00
N TYR A 180 2.92 13.57 11.52
CA TYR A 180 1.90 12.57 11.76
C TYR A 180 2.01 11.90 13.14
N LEU A 181 3.10 12.11 13.87
CA LEU A 181 3.17 11.75 15.29
C LEU A 181 2.23 12.60 16.15
N ASP A 182 1.74 13.72 15.62
CA ASP A 182 0.78 14.63 16.26
C ASP A 182 -0.62 14.57 15.63
N ASP A 183 -0.87 13.61 14.72
CA ASP A 183 -2.18 13.50 14.07
C ASP A 183 -3.28 13.17 15.09
N GLU A 184 -4.48 13.71 14.87
CA GLU A 184 -5.65 13.51 15.73
C GLU A 184 -6.33 12.16 15.51
N ASP A 185 -5.99 11.46 14.43
CA ASP A 185 -6.40 10.08 14.20
C ASP A 185 -5.40 9.12 14.85
N MET A 186 -5.91 8.28 15.76
CA MET A 186 -5.10 7.32 16.50
C MET A 186 -4.43 6.28 15.61
N TYR A 187 -5.03 5.91 14.48
CA TYR A 187 -4.46 4.96 13.51
C TYR A 187 -3.34 5.61 12.71
N VAL A 188 -3.50 6.89 12.35
CA VAL A 188 -2.43 7.68 11.72
C VAL A 188 -1.23 7.81 12.66
N GLN A 189 -1.45 8.18 13.93
CA GLN A 189 -0.37 8.29 14.90
C GLN A 189 0.32 6.94 15.16
N GLU A 190 -0.44 5.85 15.24
CA GLU A 190 0.12 4.50 15.34
C GLU A 190 1.01 4.17 14.15
N ARG A 191 0.49 4.31 12.93
CA ARG A 191 1.23 3.99 11.69
C ARG A 191 2.50 4.84 11.55
N ALA A 192 2.43 6.12 11.91
CA ALA A 192 3.60 7.01 11.96
C ALA A 192 4.70 6.45 12.86
N CYS A 193 4.34 6.00 14.08
CA CYS A 193 5.28 5.38 15.00
C CYS A 193 5.89 4.10 14.43
N GLU A 194 5.10 3.26 13.76
CA GLU A 194 5.55 2.01 13.18
C GLU A 194 6.59 2.22 12.07
N ILE A 195 6.33 3.16 11.16
CA ILE A 195 7.21 3.49 10.03
C ILE A 195 8.53 4.12 10.53
N ILE A 196 8.44 5.09 11.45
CA ILE A 196 9.63 5.70 12.07
C ILE A 196 10.46 4.64 12.81
N GLY A 197 9.79 3.72 13.52
CA GLY A 197 10.42 2.60 14.20
C GLY A 197 11.04 1.58 13.26
N PHE A 198 10.41 1.30 12.12
CA PHE A 198 10.92 0.41 11.06
C PHE A 198 12.26 0.93 10.52
N HIS A 199 12.34 2.21 10.19
CA HIS A 199 13.58 2.83 9.70
C HIS A 199 14.60 3.17 10.80
N ARG A 200 14.25 2.96 12.07
CA ARG A 200 15.07 3.31 13.25
C ARG A 200 15.50 4.78 13.23
N TYR A 201 14.58 5.67 12.92
CA TYR A 201 14.88 7.07 12.65
C TYR A 201 15.17 7.86 13.96
N ILE A 202 16.47 8.11 14.21
CA ILE A 202 17.00 8.68 15.47
C ILE A 202 16.42 10.07 15.81
N PRO A 203 16.25 11.02 14.86
CA PRO A 203 15.74 12.35 15.19
C PRO A 203 14.34 12.34 15.83
N ALA A 204 13.56 11.27 15.65
CA ALA A 204 12.24 11.14 16.26
C ALA A 204 12.24 10.71 17.73
N ILE A 205 13.38 10.38 18.36
CA ILE A 205 13.42 9.78 19.71
C ILE A 205 12.66 10.63 20.74
N GLU A 206 12.88 11.94 20.80
CA GLU A 206 12.22 12.78 21.80
C GLU A 206 10.71 12.85 21.54
N LYS A 207 10.30 12.92 20.28
CA LYS A 207 8.88 12.91 19.93
C LYS A 207 8.20 11.59 20.25
N LEU A 208 8.87 10.46 19.98
CA LEU A 208 8.36 9.14 20.34
C LEU A 208 8.27 8.95 21.86
N LYS A 209 9.19 9.53 22.65
CA LYS A 209 9.06 9.53 24.12
C LYS A 209 7.79 10.26 24.56
N ASP A 210 7.55 11.44 24.01
CA ASP A 210 6.34 12.21 24.27
C ASP A 210 5.07 11.41 23.92
N VAL A 211 4.98 10.89 22.69
CA VAL A 211 3.86 10.03 22.25
C VAL A 211 3.69 8.79 23.13
N SER A 212 4.78 8.18 23.62
CA SER A 212 4.70 7.00 24.49
C SER A 212 4.04 7.23 25.85
N ILE A 213 3.97 8.50 26.28
CA ILE A 213 3.37 8.93 27.56
C ILE A 213 2.01 9.59 27.29
N ASN A 214 1.97 10.51 26.33
CA ASN A 214 0.89 11.47 26.11
C ASN A 214 0.05 11.18 24.85
N GLY A 215 0.49 10.29 23.96
CA GLY A 215 -0.21 9.96 22.73
C GLY A 215 -1.56 9.26 22.93
N MET A 216 -2.19 8.87 21.83
CA MET A 216 -3.44 8.11 21.83
C MET A 216 -3.22 6.65 22.24
N HIS A 217 -4.31 5.92 22.49
CA HIS A 217 -4.23 4.55 23.02
C HIS A 217 -3.25 3.65 22.23
N ASN A 218 -3.44 3.58 20.92
CA ASN A 218 -2.60 2.78 20.02
C ASN A 218 -1.20 3.40 19.86
N GLY A 219 -1.13 4.72 19.65
CA GLY A 219 0.11 5.48 19.50
C GLY A 219 1.09 5.27 20.66
N LYS A 220 0.61 5.18 21.92
CA LYS A 220 1.47 4.92 23.08
C LYS A 220 2.23 3.59 22.97
N LEU A 221 1.54 2.52 22.59
CA LEU A 221 2.14 1.20 22.44
C LEU A 221 3.06 1.15 21.22
N ALA A 222 2.63 1.72 20.09
CA ALA A 222 3.43 1.81 18.88
C ALA A 222 4.74 2.60 19.10
N ALA A 223 4.69 3.74 19.79
CA ALA A 223 5.86 4.55 20.12
C ALA A 223 6.85 3.80 21.02
N LYS A 224 6.38 3.02 22.01
CA LYS A 224 7.24 2.16 22.83
C LYS A 224 7.94 1.08 21.99
N ARG A 225 7.21 0.43 21.07
CA ARG A 225 7.77 -0.54 20.12
C ARG A 225 8.82 0.11 19.22
N ALA A 226 8.54 1.31 18.70
CA ALA A 226 9.47 2.08 17.87
C ALA A 226 10.77 2.45 18.62
N LEU A 227 10.65 2.98 19.85
CA LEU A 227 11.81 3.26 20.71
C LEU A 227 12.66 2.02 20.99
N ALA A 228 12.02 0.87 21.21
CA ALA A 228 12.73 -0.40 21.42
C ALA A 228 13.49 -0.85 20.16
N ARG A 229 12.94 -0.64 18.96
CA ARG A 229 13.62 -0.93 17.68
C ARG A 229 14.84 -0.02 17.47
N ILE A 230 14.73 1.28 17.79
CA ILE A 230 15.82 2.25 17.67
C ILE A 230 17.00 1.90 18.60
N ARG A 231 16.71 1.46 19.84
CA ARG A 231 17.73 1.10 20.84
C ARG A 231 18.54 -0.16 20.53
N LYS A 232 18.09 -1.01 19.61
CA LYS A 232 18.78 -2.26 19.23
C LYS A 232 19.91 -2.06 18.22
N ASN A 233 20.32 -0.81 17.97
CA ASN A 233 21.49 -0.45 17.17
C ASN A 233 22.72 -0.26 18.04
#